data_AF-A0A961PLA7-F1
#
_entry.id   AF-A0A961PLA7-F1
#
_cell.length_a   1.000
_cell.length_b   1.000
_cell.length_c   1.000
_cell.angle_alpha   90.00
_cell.angle_beta   90.00
_cell.angle_gamma   90.00
#
_symmetry.space_group_name_H-M   'P 1'
#
loop_
_entity.id
_entity.type
_entity.pdbx_description
1 polymer ?
#
loop_
_entity_poly.entity_id
_entity_poly.type
_entity_poly.pdbx_seq_one_letter_code
_entity_poly.pdbx_strand_id
1 'polypeptide(L)'
;FVIDCDSPEDALHQATEDARSNGGITGFLYARDEGFIARAETAYARAGAQLTINLTGAMPLNFAAAYSDYHVTGLNGAGNATLTTLAFVASRFAVAQSRRPTRFHD
;
A
#
# COMPACT_ATOMS: atom_id res chain seq x y z
N PHE A 1 -6.21 -4.95 -20.55
CA PHE A 1 -6.62 -4.16 -21.74
C PHE A 1 -5.50 -3.18 -22.04
N VAL A 2 -5.30 -2.80 -23.30
CA VAL A 2 -4.53 -1.59 -23.63
C VAL A 2 -5.57 -0.50 -23.84
N ILE A 3 -5.49 0.55 -23.02
CA ILE A 3 -6.47 1.63 -22.98
C ILE A 3 -5.74 2.89 -23.40
N ASP A 4 -6.19 3.51 -24.48
CA ASP A 4 -5.65 4.80 -24.92
C ASP A 4 -6.17 5.91 -23.99
N CYS A 5 -5.30 6.86 -23.66
CA CYS A 5 -5.61 7.97 -22.74
C CYS A 5 -5.13 9.28 -23.37
N ASP A 6 -5.77 10.38 -23.02
CA ASP A 6 -5.53 11.67 -23.70
C ASP A 6 -4.14 12.25 -23.39
N SER A 7 -3.59 11.93 -22.21
CA SER A 7 -2.25 12.35 -21.76
C SER A 7 -1.74 11.44 -20.64
N PRO A 8 -0.43 11.53 -20.27
CA PRO A 8 0.09 10.83 -19.09
C PRO A 8 -0.63 11.21 -17.80
N GLU A 9 -0.99 12.49 -17.64
CA GLU A 9 -1.76 12.99 -16.50
C GLU A 9 -3.17 12.39 -16.43
N ASP A 10 -3.83 12.27 -17.59
CA ASP A 10 -5.14 11.63 -17.70
C ASP A 10 -5.06 10.13 -17.34
N ALA A 11 -4.07 9.42 -17.88
CA ALA A 11 -3.83 8.01 -17.56
C ALA A 11 -3.59 7.78 -16.06
N LEU A 12 -2.76 8.64 -15.42
CA LEU A 12 -2.51 8.57 -13.99
C LEU A 12 -3.77 8.85 -13.17
N HIS A 13 -4.54 9.87 -13.56
CA HIS A 13 -5.80 10.23 -12.91
C HIS A 13 -6.80 9.08 -12.97
N GLN A 14 -7.06 8.52 -14.15
CA GLN A 14 -7.99 7.41 -14.33
C GLN A 14 -7.56 6.18 -13.51
N ALA A 15 -6.28 5.77 -13.61
CA ALA A 15 -5.79 4.60 -12.90
C ALA A 15 -5.88 4.74 -11.37
N THR A 16 -5.59 5.92 -10.83
CA THR A 16 -5.65 6.16 -9.38
C THR A 16 -7.08 6.37 -8.87
N GLU A 17 -7.97 6.92 -9.69
CA GLU A 17 -9.40 6.97 -9.40
C GLU A 17 -10.01 5.57 -9.33
N ASP A 18 -9.68 4.70 -10.29
CA ASP A 18 -10.14 3.31 -10.31
C ASP A 18 -9.63 2.54 -9.09
N ALA A 19 -8.35 2.67 -8.75
CA ALA A 19 -7.79 2.03 -7.56
C ALA A 19 -8.48 2.51 -6.27
N ARG A 20 -8.82 3.80 -6.18
CA ARG A 20 -9.51 4.37 -5.02
C ARG A 20 -10.95 3.90 -4.92
N SER A 21 -11.70 3.95 -6.03
CA SER A 21 -13.15 3.76 -6.05
C SER A 21 -13.56 2.29 -6.17
N ASN A 22 -12.77 1.48 -6.86
CA ASN A 22 -13.04 0.06 -7.11
C ASN A 22 -12.06 -0.88 -6.39
N GLY A 23 -10.97 -0.34 -5.85
CA GLY A 23 -9.90 -1.12 -5.22
C GLY A 23 -8.79 -1.47 -6.21
N GLY A 24 -7.54 -1.35 -5.76
CA GLY A 24 -6.36 -1.84 -6.47
C GLY A 24 -5.22 -2.16 -5.50
N ILE A 25 -4.57 -3.32 -5.69
CA ILE A 25 -3.42 -3.70 -4.86
C ILE A 25 -2.15 -3.05 -5.40
N THR A 26 -1.87 -3.22 -6.70
CA THR A 26 -0.60 -2.84 -7.31
C THR A 26 -0.83 -2.01 -8.57
N GLY A 27 -0.09 -0.91 -8.68
CA GLY A 27 0.11 -0.12 -9.90
C GLY A 27 1.55 -0.24 -10.41
N PHE A 28 1.70 -0.12 -11.73
CA PHE A 28 3.00 -0.09 -12.39
C PHE A 28 3.11 1.20 -13.20
N LEU A 29 4.22 1.90 -13.03
CA LEU A 29 4.53 3.12 -13.77
C LEU A 29 5.79 2.92 -14.61
N TYR A 30 5.72 3.34 -15.86
CA TYR A 30 6.87 3.45 -16.75
C TYR A 30 7.02 4.89 -17.20
N ALA A 31 8.08 5.55 -16.73
CA ALA A 31 8.31 6.96 -17.01
C ALA A 31 9.80 7.30 -16.90
N ARG A 32 10.22 8.37 -17.60
CA ARG A 32 11.58 8.94 -17.50
C ARG A 32 11.60 10.32 -16.84
N ASP A 33 10.47 11.01 -16.81
CA ASP A 33 10.37 12.31 -16.13
C ASP A 33 10.23 12.09 -14.63
N GLU A 34 11.27 12.42 -13.87
CA GLU A 34 11.29 12.33 -12.40
C GLU A 34 10.19 13.20 -11.76
N GLY A 35 9.85 14.32 -12.40
CA GLY A 35 8.75 15.16 -11.94
C GLY A 35 7.41 14.42 -11.99
N PHE A 36 7.15 13.68 -13.06
CA PHE A 36 5.96 12.83 -13.21
C PHE A 36 5.99 11.62 -12.28
N ILE A 37 7.14 10.99 -12.09
CA ILE A 37 7.30 9.87 -11.15
C ILE A 37 6.90 10.29 -9.73
N ALA A 38 7.40 11.41 -9.23
CA ALA A 38 7.05 11.90 -7.89
C ALA A 38 5.55 12.23 -7.75
N ARG A 39 4.92 12.74 -8.83
CA ARG A 39 3.46 12.95 -8.87
C ARG A 39 2.70 11.64 -8.80
N ALA A 40 3.16 10.62 -9.52
CA ALA A 40 2.56 9.30 -9.52
C ALA A 40 2.70 8.59 -8.17
N GLU A 41 3.87 8.64 -7.52
CA GLU A 41 4.06 8.14 -6.16
C GLU A 41 3.05 8.75 -5.19
N THR A 42 2.88 10.07 -5.24
CA THR A 42 1.91 10.79 -4.41
C THR A 42 0.47 10.37 -4.72
N ALA A 43 0.13 10.21 -6.00
CA ALA A 43 -1.22 9.85 -6.42
C ALA A 43 -1.59 8.41 -6.02
N TYR A 44 -0.69 7.45 -6.21
CA TYR A 44 -0.89 6.06 -5.79
C TYR A 44 -0.93 5.90 -4.28
N ALA A 45 -0.10 6.65 -3.54
CA ALA A 45 -0.16 6.69 -2.07
C ALA A 45 -1.54 7.18 -1.57
N ARG A 46 -2.11 8.21 -2.22
CA ARG A 46 -3.46 8.71 -1.90
C ARG A 46 -4.57 7.75 -2.32
N ALA A 47 -4.38 7.01 -3.42
CA ALA A 47 -5.30 5.96 -3.84
C ALA A 47 -5.21 4.68 -2.98
N GLY A 48 -4.28 4.63 -2.03
CA GLY A 48 -4.09 3.49 -1.15
C GLY A 48 -3.59 2.25 -1.89
N ALA A 49 -2.81 2.40 -2.95
CA ALA A 49 -2.28 1.28 -3.74
C ALA A 49 -0.75 1.30 -3.80
N GLN A 50 -0.14 0.12 -3.89
CA GLN A 50 1.31 -0.04 -4.03
C GLN A 50 1.74 0.42 -5.43
N LEU A 51 2.93 1.02 -5.57
CA LEU A 51 3.48 1.45 -6.85
C LEU A 51 4.84 0.81 -7.10
N THR A 52 5.01 0.21 -8.27
CA THR A 52 6.32 -0.21 -8.79
C THR A 52 6.68 0.65 -10.00
N ILE A 53 7.92 1.14 -10.06
CA ILE A 53 8.38 2.06 -11.10
C ILE A 53 9.45 1.39 -11.95
N ASN A 54 9.31 1.49 -13.27
CA ASN A 54 10.31 1.08 -14.27
C ASN A 54 10.78 -0.38 -14.13
N LEU A 55 9.84 -1.30 -13.88
CA LEU A 55 10.10 -2.74 -13.82
C LEU A 55 10.46 -3.29 -15.21
N THR A 56 11.77 -3.37 -15.48
CA THR A 56 12.33 -3.81 -16.78
C THR A 56 13.25 -5.03 -16.66
N GLY A 57 13.54 -5.46 -15.43
CA GLY A 57 14.41 -6.60 -15.11
C GLY A 57 13.65 -7.92 -14.89
N ALA A 58 14.34 -8.89 -14.30
CA ALA A 58 13.83 -10.26 -14.11
C ALA A 58 12.78 -10.42 -12.98
N MET A 59 12.44 -9.37 -12.24
CA MET A 59 11.47 -9.46 -11.15
C MET A 59 10.05 -9.71 -11.72
N PRO A 60 9.35 -10.78 -11.30
CA PRO A 60 8.00 -11.06 -11.79
C PRO A 60 7.00 -9.98 -11.41
N LEU A 61 6.05 -9.69 -12.32
CA LEU A 61 5.07 -8.62 -12.16
C LEU A 61 4.14 -8.79 -10.93
N ASN A 62 3.88 -10.02 -10.48
CA ASN A 62 3.01 -10.29 -9.34
C ASN A 62 3.77 -10.80 -8.11
N PHE A 63 5.01 -10.34 -7.93
CA PHE A 63 5.84 -10.73 -6.79
C PHE A 63 5.71 -9.72 -5.65
N ALA A 64 5.54 -10.23 -4.43
CA ALA A 64 5.66 -9.46 -3.19
C ALA A 64 6.48 -10.30 -2.21
N ALA A 65 7.64 -9.80 -1.82
CA ALA A 65 8.54 -10.46 -0.88
C ALA A 65 8.03 -10.30 0.55
N ALA A 66 7.88 -11.42 1.26
CA ALA A 66 7.65 -11.38 2.70
C ALA A 66 8.78 -10.62 3.40
N TYR A 67 8.45 -9.94 4.50
CA TYR A 67 9.37 -9.11 5.30
C TYR A 67 9.87 -7.82 4.63
N SER A 68 9.40 -7.49 3.43
CA SER A 68 9.70 -6.22 2.72
C SER A 68 8.43 -5.56 2.23
N ASP A 69 7.64 -6.29 1.44
CA ASP A 69 6.55 -5.71 0.66
C ASP A 69 5.22 -5.88 1.40
N TYR A 70 4.60 -4.76 1.74
CA TYR A 70 3.29 -4.74 2.37
C TYR A 70 2.20 -5.07 1.36
N HIS A 71 1.75 -6.32 1.33
CA HIS A 71 0.70 -6.75 0.40
C HIS A 71 -0.68 -6.29 0.87
N VAL A 72 -1.37 -5.51 0.01
CA VAL A 72 -2.62 -4.79 0.34
C VAL A 72 -2.39 -3.70 1.40
N THR A 73 -3.07 -2.56 1.27
CA THR A 73 -2.86 -1.42 2.18
C THR A 73 -3.91 -1.31 3.29
N GLY A 74 -5.09 -1.90 3.11
CA GLY A 74 -6.24 -1.60 3.97
C GLY A 74 -6.91 -0.24 3.68
N LEU A 75 -6.44 0.50 2.66
CA LEU A 75 -6.82 1.89 2.40
C LEU A 75 -7.74 2.08 1.18
N ASN A 76 -8.05 1.02 0.43
CA ASN A 76 -9.00 1.05 -0.68
C ASN A 76 -9.82 -0.25 -0.77
N GLY A 77 -10.72 -0.33 -1.76
CA GLY A 77 -11.65 -1.44 -1.93
C GLY A 77 -11.02 -2.83 -2.17
N ALA A 78 -9.70 -2.94 -2.40
CA ALA A 78 -9.05 -4.22 -2.65
C ALA A 78 -8.87 -5.09 -1.40
N GLY A 79 -8.94 -4.49 -0.21
CA GLY A 79 -8.91 -5.23 1.05
C GLY A 79 -8.82 -4.30 2.25
N ASN A 80 -9.27 -4.79 3.41
CA ASN A 80 -9.40 -3.99 4.63
C ASN A 80 -8.22 -4.16 5.62
N ALA A 81 -7.18 -4.89 5.24
CA ALA A 81 -6.00 -5.11 6.07
C ALA A 81 -4.75 -5.40 5.23
N THR A 82 -3.58 -5.04 5.76
CA THR A 82 -2.27 -5.31 5.16
C THR A 82 -1.70 -6.64 5.63
N LEU A 83 -1.05 -7.37 4.73
CA LEU A 83 -0.27 -8.58 5.00
C LEU A 83 1.24 -8.24 4.98
N THR A 84 1.89 -8.00 6.12
CA THR A 84 1.34 -7.85 7.47
C THR A 84 1.79 -6.54 8.10
N THR A 85 1.01 -6.03 9.07
CA THR A 85 1.38 -4.90 9.94
C THR A 85 0.99 -5.19 11.38
N LEU A 86 1.36 -4.32 12.33
CA LEU A 86 0.89 -4.46 13.71
C LEU A 86 -0.64 -4.44 13.79
N ALA A 87 -1.33 -3.62 12.98
CA ALA A 87 -2.78 -3.58 12.94
C ALA A 87 -3.41 -4.91 12.53
N PHE A 88 -2.70 -5.73 11.74
CA PHE A 88 -3.16 -7.05 11.33
C PHE A 88 -3.25 -8.05 12.50
N VAL A 89 -2.49 -7.85 13.58
CA VAL A 89 -2.35 -8.82 14.68
C VAL A 89 -2.72 -8.27 16.06
N ALA A 90 -2.58 -6.96 16.30
CA ALA A 90 -2.67 -6.37 17.64
C ALA A 90 -4.05 -6.56 18.28
N SER A 91 -5.14 -6.44 17.52
CA SER A 91 -6.51 -6.59 18.02
C SER A 91 -6.96 -8.05 18.21
N ARG A 92 -6.08 -9.04 17.99
CA ARG A 92 -6.41 -10.47 18.13
C ARG A 92 -6.31 -10.97 19.58
N PHE A 93 -5.81 -10.16 20.49
CA PHE A 93 -5.73 -10.46 21.92
C PHE A 93 -5.91 -9.18 22.75
N ALA A 94 -6.18 -9.35 24.05
CA ALA A 94 -6.28 -8.26 25.02
C ALA A 94 -5.48 -8.61 26.27
N VAL A 95 -5.06 -7.59 27.02
CA VAL A 95 -4.30 -7.74 28.27
C VAL A 95 -5.17 -7.31 29.44
N ALA A 96 -5.40 -8.21 30.39
CA ALA A 96 -5.99 -7.87 31.68
C ALA A 96 -4.88 -7.73 32.72
N GLN A 97 -4.91 -6.66 33.52
CA GLN A 97 -3.92 -6.39 34.56
C GLN A 97 -4.50 -6.57 35.97
N SER A 98 -3.64 -7.01 36.89
CA SER A 98 -3.91 -7.00 38.33
C SER A 98 -2.70 -6.40 39.05
N ARG A 99 -2.94 -5.59 40.09
CA ARG A 99 -1.88 -4.98 40.91
C ARG A 99 -2.29 -4.90 42.37
N ARG A 100 -1.31 -5.01 43.27
CA ARG A 100 -1.46 -4.77 44.72
C ARG A 100 -0.21 -4.08 45.29
N PRO A 101 -0.33 -3.28 46.36
CA PRO A 101 0.82 -2.68 47.03
C PRO A 101 1.81 -3.73 47.54
N THR A 102 3.11 -3.42 47.48
CA THR A 102 4.15 -4.12 48.25
C THR A 102 4.44 -3.31 49.51
N ARG A 103 4.68 -3.98 50.65
CA ARG A 103 5.22 -3.28 51.83
C ARG A 103 6.70 -2.97 51.55
N PHE A 104 7.10 -1.72 51.65
CA PHE A 104 8.51 -1.37 51.86
C PHE A 104 8.88 -1.81 53.28
N HIS A 105 9.97 -2.58 53.43
CA HIS A 105 10.60 -2.82 54.73
C HIS A 105 11.71 -1.77 54.89
N ASP A 106 11.72 -1.09 56.04
CA ASP A 106 12.88 -0.35 56.55
C ASP A 106 13.95 -1.31 57.08
#